data_AF-W1XP83-F1
#
_entry.id   AF-W1XP83-F1
#
_cell.length_a   1.000
_cell.length_b   1.000
_cell.length_c   1.000
_cell.angle_alpha   90.00
_cell.angle_beta   90.00
_cell.angle_gamma   90.00
#
_symmetry.space_group_name_H-M   'P 1'
#
loop_
_entity.id
_entity.type
_entity.pdbx_description
1 polymer ?
#
loop_
_entity_poly.entity_id
_entity_poly.type
_entity_poly.pdbx_seq_one_letter_code
_entity_poly.pdbx_strand_id
1 'polypeptide(L)' 'LPRRDGTPGAVLCPIPFLRPRDIITSQAGLNGIEKQQHLLAAITDYYQQHYADACKLRGDQPLPIIATGHLTTVG' A
#
# COMPACT_ATOMS: atom_id res chain seq x y z
N LEU A 1 16.35 -18.66 14.89
CA LEU A 1 15.34 -17.58 14.84
C LEU A 1 14.59 -17.60 16.16
N PRO A 2 14.55 -16.48 16.90
CA PRO A 2 13.80 -16.42 18.15
C PRO A 2 12.32 -16.71 17.85
N ARG A 3 11.71 -17.59 18.67
CA ARG A 3 10.31 -18.03 18.65
C ARG A 3 9.79 -18.59 17.31
N ARG A 4 9.61 -19.92 17.27
CA ARG A 4 8.93 -20.70 16.22
C ARG A 4 7.68 -21.38 16.78
N ASP A 5 6.97 -20.67 17.64
CA ASP A 5 5.85 -21.18 18.44
C ASP A 5 4.47 -20.89 17.81
N GLY A 6 4.45 -20.28 16.62
CA GLY A 6 3.22 -19.92 15.92
C GLY A 6 2.54 -18.65 16.43
N THR A 7 3.14 -17.95 17.40
CA THR A 7 2.63 -16.65 17.86
C THR A 7 2.74 -15.60 16.73
N PRO A 8 1.75 -14.70 16.56
CA PRO A 8 1.83 -13.64 15.56
C PRO A 8 3.06 -12.75 15.77
N GLY A 9 3.82 -12.51 14.70
CA GLY A 9 5.05 -11.69 14.75
C GLY A 9 4.95 -10.31 14.10
N ALA A 10 4.01 -10.12 13.16
CA ALA A 10 3.80 -8.86 12.43
C ALA A 10 2.44 -8.87 11.72
N VAL A 11 1.99 -7.69 11.31
CA VAL A 11 0.93 -7.53 10.29
C VAL A 11 1.59 -7.08 8.99
N LEU A 12 1.28 -7.73 7.88
CA LEU A 12 1.85 -7.45 6.57
C LEU A 12 0.81 -6.77 5.66
N CYS A 13 1.19 -5.67 5.00
CA CYS A 13 0.49 -5.11 3.84
C CYS A 13 1.21 -5.59 2.56
N PRO A 14 0.75 -6.69 1.92
CA PRO A 14 1.41 -7.26 0.75
C PRO A 14 1.04 -6.46 -0.51
N ILE A 15 1.68 -5.32 -0.70
CA ILE A 15 1.47 -4.44 -1.86
C ILE A 15 2.50 -4.82 -2.94
N PRO A 16 2.06 -5.38 -4.09
CA PRO A 16 2.93 -5.75 -5.21
C PRO A 16 3.24 -4.51 -6.07
N PHE A 17 3.79 -4.73 -7.27
CA PHE A 17 3.75 -3.71 -8.32
C PHE A 17 2.29 -3.38 -8.68
N LEU A 18 1.90 -2.11 -8.53
CA LEU A 18 0.56 -1.63 -8.85
C LEU A 18 0.49 -1.20 -10.32
N ARG A 19 -0.33 -1.87 -11.12
CA ARG A 19 -0.57 -1.45 -12.51
C ARG A 19 -1.60 -0.31 -12.48
N PRO A 20 -1.39 0.78 -13.23
CA PRO A 20 -2.33 1.91 -13.25
C PRO A 20 -3.79 1.53 -13.49
N ARG A 21 -4.06 0.57 -14.38
CA ARG A 21 -5.41 0.09 -14.70
C ARG A 21 -6.12 -0.64 -13.54
N ASP A 22 -5.37 -1.12 -12.55
CA ASP A 22 -5.91 -1.86 -11.41
C ASP A 22 -6.32 -0.90 -10.27
N ILE A 23 -5.81 0.34 -10.28
CA ILE A 23 -5.99 1.31 -9.19
C ILE A 23 -6.56 2.67 -9.64
N ILE A 24 -6.71 2.92 -10.95
CA ILE A 24 -7.28 4.15 -11.51
C ILE A 24 -8.50 3.80 -12.36
N THR A 25 -9.56 4.59 -12.23
CA THR A 25 -10.67 4.61 -13.20
C THR A 25 -10.34 5.60 -14.32
N SER A 26 -10.38 5.13 -15.58
CA SER A 26 -10.03 5.96 -16.73
C SER A 26 -11.02 7.12 -16.90
N GLN A 27 -10.51 8.35 -16.92
CA GLN A 27 -11.27 9.54 -17.31
C GLN A 27 -10.75 10.07 -18.65
N ALA A 28 -11.67 10.27 -19.59
CA ALA A 28 -11.37 10.88 -20.87
C ALA A 28 -11.04 12.38 -20.70
N GLY A 29 -10.13 12.90 -21.52
CA GLY A 29 -9.79 14.32 -21.55
C GLY A 29 -8.62 14.76 -20.66
N LEU A 30 -8.06 13.86 -19.84
CA LEU A 30 -6.88 14.21 -19.03
C LEU A 30 -5.63 14.41 -19.88
N ASN A 31 -4.93 15.51 -19.62
CA ASN A 31 -3.60 15.77 -20.18
C ASN A 31 -2.52 14.91 -19.48
N GLY A 32 -1.27 14.97 -19.97
CA GLY A 32 -0.18 14.14 -19.45
C GLY A 32 0.14 14.39 -17.97
N ILE A 33 0.10 15.64 -17.51
CA ILE A 33 0.40 16.02 -16.14
C ILE A 33 -0.69 15.53 -15.20
N GLU A 34 -1.95 15.73 -15.58
CA GLU A 34 -3.11 15.28 -14.80
C GLU A 34 -3.13 13.76 -14.64
N LYS A 35 -2.76 13.00 -15.68
CA LYS A 35 -2.62 11.54 -15.59
C LYS A 35 -1.56 11.13 -14.58
N GLN A 36 -0.41 11.82 -14.54
CA GLN A 36 0.65 11.53 -13.59
C GLN A 36 0.23 11.86 -12.15
N GLN A 37 -0.41 13.01 -11.92
CA GLN A 37 -0.93 13.39 -10.61
C GLN A 37 -2.00 12.43 -10.11
N HIS A 38 -2.91 12.01 -10.99
CA HIS A 38 -3.95 11.03 -10.65
C HIS A 38 -3.35 9.67 -10.28
N LEU A 39 -2.34 9.20 -11.01
CA LEU A 39 -1.64 7.97 -10.66
C LEU A 39 -0.93 8.08 -9.31
N LEU A 40 -0.26 9.20 -9.03
CA LEU A 40 0.39 9.42 -7.74
C LEU A 40 -0.63 9.39 -6.60
N ALA A 41 -1.74 10.10 -6.74
CA ALA A 41 -2.83 10.10 -5.75
C ALA A 41 -3.40 8.70 -5.51
N ALA A 42 -3.68 7.95 -6.59
CA ALA A 42 -4.20 6.59 -6.48
C ALA A 42 -3.22 5.65 -5.76
N ILE A 43 -1.91 5.77 -5.99
CA ILE A 43 -0.90 5.02 -5.25
C ILE A 43 -0.91 5.42 -3.77
N THR A 44 -0.90 6.73 -3.46
CA THR A 44 -0.94 7.23 -2.08
C THR A 44 -2.16 6.71 -1.32
N ASP A 45 -3.34 6.82 -1.92
CA ASP A 45 -4.59 6.36 -1.32
C ASP A 45 -4.59 4.85 -1.10
N TYR A 46 -4.05 4.07 -2.05
CA TYR A 46 -3.94 2.62 -1.92
C TYR A 46 -3.10 2.22 -0.70
N TYR A 47 -1.95 2.88 -0.51
CA TYR A 47 -1.09 2.65 0.66
C TYR A 47 -1.78 3.08 1.95
N GLN A 48 -2.44 4.24 1.96
CA GLN A 48 -3.13 4.76 3.14
C GLN A 48 -4.29 3.85 3.57
N GLN A 49 -5.08 3.34 2.63
CA GLN A 49 -6.18 2.42 2.91
C GLN A 49 -5.67 1.11 3.51
N HIS A 50 -4.64 0.48 2.90
CA HIS A 50 -4.08 -0.77 3.41
C HIS A 50 -3.41 -0.60 4.77
N TYR A 51 -2.76 0.55 5.01
CA TYR A 51 -2.22 0.87 6.32
C TYR A 51 -3.33 1.03 7.37
N ALA A 52 -4.43 1.70 7.04
CA ALA A 52 -5.58 1.83 7.94
C ALA A 52 -6.20 0.47 8.26
N ASP A 53 -6.34 -0.41 7.27
CA ASP A 53 -6.86 -1.77 7.48
C ASP A 53 -5.89 -2.64 8.29
N ALA A 54 -4.58 -2.50 8.11
CA ALA A 54 -3.58 -3.15 8.94
C ALA A 54 -3.59 -2.64 10.39
N CYS A 55 -3.83 -1.35 10.61
CA CYS A 55 -4.03 -0.79 11.96
C CYS A 55 -5.24 -1.41 12.65
N LYS A 56 -6.37 -1.55 11.92
CA LYS A 56 -7.58 -2.22 12.44
C LYS A 56 -7.30 -3.70 12.75
N LEU A 57 -6.61 -4.41 11.86
CA LEU A 57 -6.27 -5.82 12.02
C LEU A 57 -5.32 -6.06 13.20
N ARG A 58 -4.34 -5.17 13.41
CA ARG A 58 -3.43 -5.21 14.55
C ARG A 58 -4.20 -5.06 15.88
N GLY A 59 -5.17 -4.14 15.92
CA GLY A 59 -5.78 -3.70 17.17
C GLY A 59 -4.73 -3.15 18.14
N ASP A 60 -4.86 -3.52 19.42
CA ASP A 60 -3.95 -3.09 20.49
C ASP A 60 -2.70 -3.97 20.63
N GLN A 61 -2.55 -4.99 19.79
CA GLN A 61 -1.40 -5.88 19.86
C GLN A 61 -0.12 -5.11 19.52
N PRO A 62 0.99 -5.35 20.23
CA PRO A 62 2.27 -4.68 19.99
C PRO A 62 3.01 -5.31 18.78
N LEU A 63 2.30 -5.50 17.66
CA LEU A 63 2.85 -6.05 16.43
C LEU A 63 3.29 -4.93 15.48
N PRO A 64 4.47 -5.04 14.86
CA PRO A 64 4.85 -4.11 13.80
C PRO A 64 3.94 -4.31 12.57
N ILE A 65 3.68 -3.21 11.86
CA ILE A 65 3.08 -3.24 10.53
C ILE A 65 4.21 -3.11 9.51
N ILE A 66 4.29 -4.04 8.57
CA ILE A 66 5.27 -4.07 7.50
C ILE A 66 4.50 -3.90 6.19
N ALA A 67 4.85 -2.89 5.39
CA ALA A 67 4.31 -2.74 4.04
C ALA A 67 5.39 -3.07 3.00
N THR A 68 4.99 -3.70 1.91
CA THR A 68 5.87 -3.93 0.75
C THR A 68 5.60 -2.92 -0.35
N GLY A 69 6.41 -2.95 -1.40
CA GLY A 69 6.20 -2.14 -2.60
C GLY A 69 7.23 -2.46 -3.66
N HIS A 70 6.86 -2.29 -4.92
CA HIS A 70 7.76 -2.39 -6.04
C HIS A 70 7.57 -1.14 -6.92
N LEU A 71 8.36 -0.10 -6.65
CA LEU A 71 8.27 1.21 -7.28
C LEU A 71 9.61 1.95 -7.21
N THR A 72 9.73 3.04 -7.96
CA THR A 72 10.85 3.98 -7.86
C THR A 72 10.41 5.23 -7.09
N THR A 73 11.18 5.64 -6.09
CA THR A 73 10.94 6.87 -5.33
C THR A 73 11.73 8.05 -5.90
N VAL A 74 11.32 9.27 -5.57
CA VAL A 74 12.22 10.43 -5.64
C VAL A 74 13.34 10.28 -4.60
N GLY A 75 14.56 10.69 -4.96
CA GLY A 75 15.76 10.59 -4.14
C GLY A 75 16.37 11.95 -3.85
#